data_AF-W9NK16-F1
#
_entry.id   AF-W9NK16-F1
#
_cell.length_a   1.000
_cell.length_b   1.000
_cell.length_c   1.000
_cell.angle_alpha   90.00
_cell.angle_beta   90.00
_cell.angle_gamma   90.00
#
_symmetry.space_group_name_H-M   'P 1'
#
loop_
_entity.id
_entity.type
_entity.pdbx_description
1 polymer ?
#
loop_
_entity_poly.entity_id
_entity_poly.type
_entity_poly.pdbx_seq_one_letter_code
_entity_poly.pdbx_strand_id
1 'polypeptide(L)'
;MKIKTIRTDPKTKKVETKDRKYFAISNSTTLGALQRMELSDAGLSWGTKQTNRALGYGASAKVGMKFRTAWWQTEPFNIDKGGISRTDLPLRGEDKWDPEKPAVLLCSYTWGQDAQRIGSLCSNNTTKDDAELKQLIIHDLARLHARRERPFEEMVTFLEEQYIDHHGYDWYRDQNMSGASAYFGPRQFSNMWQEIIKPNALGQLYLVGEAASSHHAWIVGALESVVRAVYVMFQGLQNGNEKFEAYDIVLELLRTGPDNGKNVSEPLKKDGDMSTGLPFHPLPEEMPTRQFYTTKDKDLTASPEKEANEEGVDMTYGAALAVLSLIESFYELGVDKNDTY
;
A
#
# COMPACT_ATOMS: atom_id res chain seq x y z
N MET A 1 -20.89 -6.13 10.26
CA MET A 1 -20.02 -5.73 11.39
C MET A 1 -20.60 -4.55 12.17
N LYS A 2 -20.66 -4.62 13.51
CA LYS A 2 -20.99 -3.47 14.37
C LYS A 2 -19.67 -2.87 14.86
N ILE A 3 -19.49 -1.56 14.69
CA ILE A 3 -18.30 -0.86 15.20
C ILE A 3 -18.72 0.40 15.94
N LYS A 4 -17.98 0.72 17.00
CA LYS A 4 -18.10 2.00 17.69
C LYS A 4 -17.20 3.00 16.98
N THR A 5 -17.79 4.02 16.40
CA THR A 5 -17.04 5.09 15.71
C THR A 5 -16.94 6.32 16.59
N ILE A 6 -15.75 6.92 16.64
CA ILE A 6 -15.51 8.26 17.18
C ILE A 6 -15.13 9.14 15.99
N ARG A 7 -15.95 10.14 15.68
CA ARG A 7 -15.71 11.05 14.56
C ARG A 7 -15.60 12.47 15.08
N THR A 8 -14.48 13.12 14.78
CA THR A 8 -14.34 14.57 14.99
C THR A 8 -14.72 15.29 13.71
N ASP A 9 -15.72 16.16 13.77
CA ASP A 9 -16.07 17.02 12.64
C ASP A 9 -14.89 17.98 12.34
N PRO A 10 -14.36 17.99 11.12
CA PRO A 10 -13.15 18.76 10.82
C PRO A 10 -13.35 20.28 10.94
N LYS A 11 -14.59 20.76 10.73
CA LYS A 11 -14.96 22.19 10.76
C LYS A 11 -15.36 22.65 12.15
N THR A 12 -16.23 21.90 12.82
CA THR A 12 -16.83 22.28 14.11
C THR A 12 -16.08 21.72 15.31
N LYS A 13 -15.14 20.78 15.10
CA LYS A 13 -14.40 20.04 16.13
C LYS A 13 -15.28 19.27 17.11
N LYS A 14 -16.58 19.14 16.83
CA LYS A 14 -17.50 18.31 17.62
C LYS A 14 -17.14 16.85 17.45
N VAL A 15 -17.10 16.13 18.58
CA VAL A 15 -16.84 14.70 18.63
C VAL A 15 -18.18 13.97 18.73
N GLU A 16 -18.45 13.09 17.76
CA GLU A 16 -19.58 12.17 17.75
C GLU A 16 -19.08 10.76 18.08
N THR A 17 -19.68 10.14 19.09
CA THR A 17 -19.48 8.71 19.38
C THR A 17 -20.76 7.97 19.07
N LYS A 18 -20.71 7.02 18.12
CA LYS A 18 -21.90 6.29 17.67
C LYS A 18 -21.59 4.86 17.28
N ASP A 19 -22.47 3.95 17.69
CA ASP A 19 -22.48 2.58 17.18
C ASP A 19 -23.08 2.54 15.78
N ARG A 20 -22.33 1.98 14.84
CA ARG A 20 -22.71 1.89 13.43
C ARG A 20 -22.64 0.44 12.98
N LYS A 21 -23.57 0.06 12.11
CA LYS A 21 -23.60 -1.25 11.48
C LYS A 21 -23.21 -1.10 10.02
N TYR A 22 -22.13 -1.76 9.63
CA TYR A 22 -21.65 -1.83 8.26
C TYR A 22 -21.86 -3.23 7.71
N PHE A 23 -22.15 -3.31 6.41
CA PHE A 23 -22.22 -4.57 5.68
C PHE A 23 -20.83 -5.20 5.59
N ALA A 24 -19.88 -4.43 5.06
CA ALA A 24 -18.45 -4.73 5.02
C ALA A 24 -17.64 -3.45 5.28
N ILE A 25 -16.37 -3.61 5.67
CA ILE A 25 -15.40 -2.55 5.92
C ILE A 25 -14.18 -2.83 5.06
N SER A 26 -13.74 -1.83 4.30
CA SER A 26 -12.45 -1.84 3.61
C SER A 26 -11.54 -0.82 4.28
N ASN A 27 -10.43 -1.28 4.85
CA ASN A 27 -9.43 -0.39 5.43
C ASN A 27 -8.32 -0.14 4.41
N SER A 28 -8.17 1.14 4.02
CA SER A 28 -7.18 1.60 3.05
C SER A 28 -6.00 2.36 3.64
N THR A 29 -5.81 2.32 4.96
CA THR A 29 -4.66 2.97 5.61
C THR A 29 -3.40 2.13 5.41
N THR A 30 -2.23 2.73 5.62
CA THR A 30 -0.99 1.95 5.71
C THR A 30 -1.06 0.96 6.87
N LEU A 31 -0.26 -0.10 6.83
CA LEU A 31 -0.19 -1.08 7.93
C LEU A 31 0.29 -0.43 9.24
N GLY A 32 1.20 0.55 9.15
CA GLY A 32 1.63 1.33 10.32
C GLY A 32 0.48 2.12 10.98
N ALA A 33 -0.41 2.71 10.18
CA ALA A 33 -1.60 3.39 10.69
C ALA A 33 -2.65 2.41 11.23
N LEU A 34 -2.85 1.28 10.54
CA LEU A 34 -3.73 0.20 10.99
C LEU A 34 -3.30 -0.36 12.35
N GLN A 35 -1.99 -0.54 12.58
CA GLN A 35 -1.44 -1.02 13.84
C GLN A 35 -1.80 -0.14 15.05
N ARG A 36 -2.08 1.15 14.84
CA ARG A 36 -2.47 2.08 15.92
C ARG A 36 -3.97 2.08 16.21
N MET A 37 -4.78 1.37 15.43
CA MET A 37 -6.22 1.27 15.67
C MET A 37 -6.51 0.25 16.76
N GLU A 38 -7.57 0.47 17.54
CA GLU A 38 -8.11 -0.53 18.45
C GLU A 38 -8.86 -1.60 17.64
N LEU A 39 -8.28 -2.80 17.54
CA LEU A 39 -8.73 -3.87 16.65
C LEU A 39 -9.00 -5.20 17.39
N SER A 40 -9.02 -5.21 18.72
CA SER A 40 -9.29 -6.42 19.52
C SER A 40 -10.61 -7.09 19.12
N ASP A 41 -11.67 -6.30 18.94
CA ASP A 41 -12.99 -6.77 18.53
C ASP A 41 -13.20 -6.78 17.00
N ALA A 42 -12.16 -6.48 16.21
CA ALA A 42 -12.29 -6.35 14.76
C ALA A 42 -12.37 -7.70 14.03
N GLY A 43 -12.11 -8.82 14.71
CA GLY A 43 -12.12 -10.16 14.12
C GLY A 43 -10.98 -10.37 13.11
N LEU A 44 -9.81 -9.79 13.38
CA LEU A 44 -8.60 -10.06 12.61
C LEU A 44 -8.04 -11.42 12.97
N SER A 45 -7.63 -12.22 11.98
CA SER A 45 -6.95 -13.47 12.26
C SER A 45 -5.56 -13.22 12.85
N TRP A 46 -5.03 -14.18 13.59
CA TRP A 46 -3.70 -14.04 14.22
C TRP A 46 -2.61 -13.73 13.19
N GLY A 47 -2.61 -14.44 12.07
CA GLY A 47 -1.62 -14.19 11.02
C GLY A 47 -1.77 -12.82 10.34
N THR A 48 -2.99 -12.27 10.20
CA THR A 48 -3.19 -10.88 9.76
C THR A 48 -2.61 -9.89 10.78
N LYS A 49 -2.80 -10.13 12.09
CA LYS A 49 -2.22 -9.27 13.16
C LYS A 49 -0.69 -9.29 13.12
N GLN A 50 -0.07 -10.47 13.00
CA GLN A 50 1.38 -10.59 12.89
C GLN A 50 1.92 -9.90 11.66
N THR A 51 1.25 -10.08 10.53
CA THR A 51 1.62 -9.51 9.25
C THR A 51 1.50 -7.99 9.26
N ASN A 52 0.43 -7.44 9.84
CA ASN A 52 0.27 -5.99 10.04
C ASN A 52 1.44 -5.36 10.81
N ARG A 53 1.96 -6.06 11.82
CA ARG A 53 3.12 -5.62 12.61
C ARG A 53 4.46 -5.82 11.88
N ALA A 54 4.58 -6.88 11.08
CA ALA A 54 5.88 -7.38 10.61
C ALA A 54 6.23 -7.02 9.17
N LEU A 55 5.23 -6.76 8.31
CA LEU A 55 5.50 -6.45 6.90
C LEU A 55 6.33 -5.17 6.78
N GLY A 56 7.42 -5.28 6.01
CA GLY A 56 8.34 -4.17 5.81
C GLY A 56 7.69 -3.01 5.07
N TYR A 57 7.96 -1.81 5.56
CA TYR A 57 7.72 -0.55 4.86
C TYR A 57 9.08 0.09 4.55
N GLY A 58 9.21 0.64 3.35
CA GLY A 58 10.39 1.37 2.91
C GLY A 58 10.34 2.82 3.37
N ALA A 59 11.52 3.37 3.69
CA ALA A 59 11.67 4.80 3.92
C ALA A 59 11.81 5.54 2.59
N SER A 60 11.27 6.74 2.52
CA SER A 60 11.52 7.66 1.43
C SER A 60 11.45 9.10 1.90
N ALA A 61 12.38 9.93 1.40
CA ALA A 61 12.36 11.36 1.63
C ALA A 61 12.57 12.09 0.30
N LYS A 62 11.93 13.25 0.14
CA LYS A 62 12.06 14.12 -1.02
C LYS A 62 12.38 15.54 -0.57
N VAL A 63 13.29 16.21 -1.26
CA VAL A 63 13.61 17.62 -1.02
C VAL A 63 13.52 18.37 -2.33
N GLY A 64 12.56 19.28 -2.45
CA GLY A 64 12.46 20.20 -3.58
C GLY A 64 13.00 21.58 -3.20
N MET A 65 13.77 22.20 -4.10
CA MET A 65 14.17 23.60 -3.94
C MET A 65 13.65 24.45 -5.09
N LYS A 66 13.19 25.66 -4.76
CA LYS A 66 12.77 26.67 -5.72
C LYS A 66 13.93 27.61 -5.98
N PHE A 67 14.23 27.82 -7.26
CA PHE A 67 15.26 28.73 -7.74
C PHE A 67 14.64 29.88 -8.54
N ARG A 68 15.38 31.00 -8.72
CA ARG A 68 14.95 32.16 -9.52
C ARG A 68 14.83 31.87 -11.01
N THR A 69 15.70 31.01 -11.52
CA THR A 69 15.68 30.52 -12.90
C THR A 69 15.82 29.00 -12.90
N ALA A 70 15.41 28.34 -13.98
CA ALA A 70 15.72 26.92 -14.20
C ALA A 70 17.18 26.79 -14.69
N TRP A 71 18.13 27.22 -13.85
CA TRP A 71 19.54 27.38 -14.20
C TRP A 71 20.18 26.12 -14.80
N TRP A 72 19.68 24.92 -14.44
CA TRP A 72 20.15 23.65 -14.97
C TRP A 72 19.85 23.46 -16.46
N GLN A 73 18.89 24.19 -17.02
CA GLN A 73 18.51 24.11 -18.43
C GLN A 73 19.39 24.97 -19.35
N THR A 74 20.09 25.97 -18.80
CA THR A 74 20.91 26.91 -19.57
C THR A 74 22.38 26.49 -19.61
N GLU A 75 23.14 27.06 -20.55
CA GLU A 75 24.60 26.95 -20.56
C GLU A 75 25.20 27.30 -19.17
N PRO A 76 26.17 26.53 -18.66
CA PRO A 76 26.86 25.40 -19.32
C PRO A 76 26.19 24.03 -19.15
N PHE A 77 25.06 23.94 -18.45
CA PHE A 77 24.51 22.65 -17.98
C PHE A 77 23.68 21.94 -19.04
N ASN A 78 22.81 22.69 -19.75
CA ASN A 78 21.98 22.20 -20.86
C ASN A 78 21.12 20.95 -20.53
N ILE A 79 20.57 20.89 -19.31
CA ILE A 79 19.69 19.81 -18.84
C ILE A 79 18.23 20.19 -19.12
N ASP A 80 17.83 20.19 -20.40
CA ASP A 80 16.53 20.70 -20.89
C ASP A 80 15.48 19.60 -21.19
N LYS A 81 15.87 18.33 -21.04
CA LYS A 81 15.03 17.15 -21.32
C LYS A 81 14.68 16.34 -20.07
N GLY A 82 14.85 16.93 -18.88
CA GLY A 82 14.62 16.25 -17.60
C GLY A 82 15.53 15.03 -17.43
N GLY A 83 15.06 14.03 -16.68
CA GLY A 83 15.79 12.80 -16.39
C GLY A 83 16.57 12.84 -15.07
N ILE A 84 17.10 11.68 -14.67
CA ILE A 84 17.66 11.49 -13.33
C ILE A 84 19.18 11.55 -13.35
N SER A 85 19.79 12.45 -12.58
CA SER A 85 21.20 12.37 -12.21
C SER A 85 21.39 11.25 -11.18
N ARG A 86 22.25 10.26 -11.46
CA ARG A 86 22.60 9.19 -10.50
C ARG A 86 23.93 9.54 -9.84
N THR A 87 23.93 9.68 -8.53
CA THR A 87 25.10 9.96 -7.70
C THR A 87 24.93 9.24 -6.36
N ASP A 88 26.04 9.01 -5.65
CA ASP A 88 26.09 8.62 -4.24
C ASP A 88 25.73 9.77 -3.28
N LEU A 89 25.58 10.99 -3.82
CA LEU A 89 24.91 12.12 -3.18
C LEU A 89 23.38 11.96 -3.28
N PRO A 90 22.58 12.60 -2.40
CA PRO A 90 21.13 12.35 -2.30
C PRO A 90 20.25 12.82 -3.49
N LEU A 91 20.79 13.23 -4.66
CA LEU A 91 20.11 14.16 -5.58
C LEU A 91 19.39 13.56 -6.82
N ARG A 92 18.20 14.07 -7.26
CA ARG A 92 17.43 13.64 -8.49
C ARG A 92 16.36 14.65 -9.01
N GLY A 93 16.42 15.14 -10.26
CA GLY A 93 15.45 16.13 -10.83
C GLY A 93 14.52 15.64 -11.97
N GLU A 94 13.41 16.35 -12.27
CA GLU A 94 12.48 16.12 -13.41
C GLU A 94 11.67 17.38 -13.79
N ASP A 95 11.58 17.72 -15.09
CA ASP A 95 10.53 18.49 -15.85
C ASP A 95 11.08 19.47 -16.93
N LYS A 96 10.18 20.11 -17.71
CA LYS A 96 10.47 21.21 -18.65
C LYS A 96 9.88 22.51 -18.12
N TRP A 97 10.73 23.48 -17.80
CA TRP A 97 10.33 24.82 -17.35
C TRP A 97 10.72 25.87 -18.40
N ASP A 98 10.21 27.09 -18.19
CA ASP A 98 10.75 28.29 -18.83
C ASP A 98 12.09 28.62 -18.13
N PRO A 99 13.24 28.61 -18.85
CA PRO A 99 14.55 28.79 -18.25
C PRO A 99 14.71 30.09 -17.47
N GLU A 100 13.98 31.15 -17.82
CA GLU A 100 14.13 32.48 -17.23
C GLU A 100 13.21 32.74 -16.03
N LYS A 101 12.29 31.80 -15.72
CA LYS A 101 11.31 31.95 -14.64
C LYS A 101 11.66 31.10 -13.42
N PRO A 102 11.09 31.43 -12.24
CA PRO A 102 11.26 30.60 -11.08
C PRO A 102 10.79 29.17 -11.32
N ALA A 103 11.66 28.22 -11.03
CA ALA A 103 11.44 26.80 -11.25
C ALA A 103 11.77 26.00 -9.99
N VAL A 104 11.14 24.83 -9.84
CA VAL A 104 11.42 23.91 -8.73
C VAL A 104 12.25 22.76 -9.28
N LEU A 105 13.36 22.48 -8.63
CA LEU A 105 14.12 21.26 -8.86
C LEU A 105 13.78 20.29 -7.73
N LEU A 106 13.41 19.06 -8.05
CA LEU A 106 13.54 17.97 -7.09
C LEU A 106 15.04 17.81 -6.87
N CYS A 107 15.53 18.27 -5.73
CA CYS A 107 16.95 18.26 -5.45
C CYS A 107 17.31 16.88 -4.95
N SER A 108 16.59 16.32 -3.98
CA SER A 108 16.85 14.99 -3.42
C SER A 108 15.63 14.08 -3.47
N TYR A 109 15.85 12.81 -3.84
CA TYR A 109 14.84 11.74 -3.73
C TYR A 109 15.52 10.43 -3.37
N THR A 110 15.37 10.04 -2.10
CA THR A 110 16.09 8.94 -1.47
C THR A 110 15.15 7.86 -0.96
N TRP A 111 15.72 6.66 -0.76
CA TRP A 111 15.05 5.50 -0.17
C TRP A 111 15.92 4.89 0.93
N GLY A 112 15.32 4.02 1.75
CA GLY A 112 16.04 3.23 2.75
C GLY A 112 16.79 4.11 3.76
N GLN A 113 18.05 3.77 4.04
CA GLN A 113 18.84 4.48 5.05
C GLN A 113 19.13 5.94 4.65
N ASP A 114 19.30 6.23 3.36
CA ASP A 114 19.56 7.60 2.89
C ASP A 114 18.33 8.49 3.09
N ALA A 115 17.12 7.93 2.94
CA ALA A 115 15.88 8.62 3.27
C ALA A 115 15.79 8.93 4.76
N GLN A 116 16.22 8.03 5.64
CA GLN A 116 16.21 8.28 7.09
C GLN A 116 17.20 9.38 7.49
N ARG A 117 18.39 9.41 6.87
CA ARG A 117 19.40 10.45 7.12
C ARG A 117 18.98 11.83 6.64
N ILE A 118 18.42 11.92 5.43
CA ILE A 118 17.89 13.20 4.94
C ILE A 118 16.62 13.59 5.70
N GLY A 119 15.76 12.61 6.00
CA GLY A 119 14.51 12.82 6.72
C GLY A 119 14.69 13.39 8.14
N SER A 120 15.82 13.11 8.81
CA SER A 120 16.11 13.73 10.12
C SER A 120 16.37 15.24 10.02
N LEU A 121 16.72 15.75 8.84
CA LEU A 121 16.90 17.18 8.56
C LEU A 121 15.64 17.83 7.98
N CYS A 122 14.63 17.06 7.57
CA CYS A 122 13.37 17.59 7.08
C CYS A 122 12.50 18.05 8.27
N SER A 123 11.92 19.25 8.22
CA SER A 123 10.85 19.69 9.13
C SER A 123 9.50 19.72 8.41
N ASN A 124 8.44 19.19 9.05
CA ASN A 124 7.07 19.34 8.56
C ASN A 124 6.48 20.74 8.87
N ASN A 125 7.19 21.56 9.66
CA ASN A 125 6.87 22.96 9.95
C ASN A 125 8.02 23.83 9.44
N THR A 126 7.86 24.31 8.22
CA THR A 126 8.89 24.68 7.24
C THR A 126 9.64 26.00 7.46
N THR A 127 9.71 26.55 8.67
CA THR A 127 10.29 27.92 8.79
C THR A 127 11.16 28.20 10.00
N LYS A 128 11.49 27.21 10.85
CA LYS A 128 12.27 27.52 12.06
C LYS A 128 13.62 26.81 12.21
N ASP A 129 13.95 25.77 11.45
CA ASP A 129 15.25 25.09 11.65
C ASP A 129 15.74 24.22 10.47
N ASP A 130 15.58 24.69 9.21
CA ASP A 130 15.99 23.90 8.03
C ASP A 130 17.32 24.39 7.41
N ALA A 131 18.13 25.16 8.16
CA ALA A 131 19.38 25.74 7.65
C ALA A 131 20.40 24.66 7.25
N GLU A 132 20.50 23.58 8.02
CA GLU A 132 21.37 22.45 7.73
C GLU A 132 20.93 21.70 6.46
N LEU A 133 19.63 21.46 6.29
CA LEU A 133 19.09 20.83 5.07
C LEU A 133 19.39 21.70 3.85
N LYS A 134 19.16 23.00 3.93
CA LYS A 134 19.50 23.94 2.85
C LYS A 134 20.99 23.85 2.51
N GLN A 135 21.86 24.00 3.51
CA GLN A 135 23.31 24.00 3.32
C GLN A 135 23.79 22.70 2.68
N LEU A 136 23.31 21.55 3.15
CA LEU A 136 23.64 20.23 2.60
C LEU A 136 23.26 20.12 1.12
N ILE A 137 22.02 20.47 0.77
CA ILE A 137 21.54 20.33 -0.60
C ILE A 137 22.26 21.30 -1.55
N ILE A 138 22.53 22.55 -1.12
CA ILE A 138 23.31 23.51 -1.93
C ILE A 138 24.73 23.00 -2.14
N HIS A 139 25.38 22.48 -1.08
CA HIS A 139 26.70 21.88 -1.17
C HIS A 139 26.72 20.71 -2.16
N ASP A 140 25.77 19.78 -2.05
CA ASP A 140 25.74 18.59 -2.90
C ASP A 140 25.40 18.94 -4.36
N LEU A 141 24.49 19.90 -4.58
CA LEU A 141 24.20 20.41 -5.92
C LEU A 141 25.44 21.06 -6.54
N ALA A 142 26.20 21.83 -5.75
CA ALA A 142 27.44 22.43 -6.20
C ALA A 142 28.49 21.38 -6.53
N ARG A 143 28.64 20.33 -5.72
CA ARG A 143 29.54 19.20 -6.02
C ARG A 143 29.15 18.49 -7.31
N LEU A 144 27.86 18.21 -7.50
CA LEU A 144 27.36 17.47 -8.64
C LEU A 144 27.48 18.25 -9.96
N HIS A 145 27.32 19.58 -9.90
CA HIS A 145 27.26 20.42 -11.10
C HIS A 145 28.49 21.32 -11.28
N ALA A 146 29.48 21.29 -10.38
CA ALA A 146 30.73 22.00 -10.59
C ALA A 146 31.39 21.56 -11.90
N ARG A 147 31.83 22.54 -12.69
CA ARG A 147 32.56 22.31 -13.96
C ARG A 147 33.80 23.18 -14.00
N ARG A 148 34.62 23.02 -15.03
CA ARG A 148 35.81 23.85 -15.22
C ARG A 148 35.43 25.34 -15.36
N GLU A 149 34.32 25.62 -16.01
CA GLU A 149 33.79 26.97 -16.28
C GLU A 149 33.15 27.60 -15.04
N ARG A 150 32.80 26.78 -14.04
CA ARG A 150 32.20 27.21 -12.77
C ARG A 150 32.63 26.25 -11.66
N PRO A 151 33.79 26.52 -11.04
CA PRO A 151 34.31 25.70 -9.94
C PRO A 151 33.34 25.65 -8.74
N PHE A 152 33.60 24.71 -7.84
CA PHE A 152 32.74 24.42 -6.68
C PHE A 152 32.32 25.68 -5.89
N GLU A 153 33.26 26.54 -5.48
CA GLU A 153 32.94 27.73 -4.67
C GLU A 153 32.09 28.77 -5.41
N GLU A 154 32.33 28.94 -6.71
CA GLU A 154 31.49 29.79 -7.57
C GLU A 154 30.11 29.18 -7.76
N MET A 155 30.02 27.84 -7.85
CA MET A 155 28.75 27.14 -7.95
C MET A 155 27.93 27.25 -6.66
N VAL A 156 28.56 27.15 -5.48
CA VAL A 156 27.90 27.39 -4.19
C VAL A 156 27.32 28.81 -4.14
N THR A 157 28.15 29.82 -4.43
CA THR A 157 27.72 31.23 -4.43
C THR A 157 26.55 31.47 -5.37
N PHE A 158 26.63 30.93 -6.59
CA PHE A 158 25.56 31.02 -7.56
C PHE A 158 24.26 30.36 -7.10
N LEU A 159 24.33 29.14 -6.54
CA LEU A 159 23.16 28.43 -6.07
C LEU A 159 22.49 29.16 -4.89
N GLU A 160 23.28 29.78 -4.01
CA GLU A 160 22.79 30.64 -2.93
C GLU A 160 22.08 31.90 -3.46
N GLU A 161 22.60 32.53 -4.52
CA GLU A 161 21.93 33.66 -5.18
C GLU A 161 20.63 33.26 -5.88
N GLN A 162 20.61 32.05 -6.48
CA GLN A 162 19.45 31.49 -7.16
C GLN A 162 18.38 31.00 -6.19
N TYR A 163 18.75 30.62 -4.96
CA TYR A 163 17.85 30.03 -3.98
C TYR A 163 16.70 31.00 -3.61
N ILE A 164 15.47 30.46 -3.60
CA ILE A 164 14.28 31.16 -3.10
C ILE A 164 13.77 30.48 -1.83
N ASP A 165 13.47 29.19 -1.90
CA ASP A 165 12.85 28.43 -0.82
C ASP A 165 13.04 26.92 -1.03
N HIS A 166 12.74 26.10 -0.02
CA HIS A 166 12.76 24.64 -0.14
C HIS A 166 11.69 23.93 0.69
N HIS A 167 11.45 22.67 0.37
CA HIS A 167 10.55 21.81 1.12
C HIS A 167 11.10 20.38 1.14
N GLY A 168 11.39 19.89 2.34
CA GLY A 168 11.72 18.50 2.62
C GLY A 168 10.52 17.73 3.17
N TYR A 169 10.25 16.54 2.64
CA TYR A 169 9.20 15.66 3.14
C TYR A 169 9.76 14.28 3.43
N ASP A 170 9.57 13.80 4.65
CA ASP A 170 9.89 12.43 5.07
C ASP A 170 8.60 11.65 5.33
N TRP A 171 8.37 10.62 4.53
CA TRP A 171 7.19 9.77 4.64
C TRP A 171 7.09 8.99 5.95
N TYR A 172 8.21 8.76 6.64
CA TYR A 172 8.19 8.13 7.97
C TYR A 172 7.71 9.07 9.07
N ARG A 173 7.88 10.39 8.90
CA ARG A 173 7.41 11.40 9.86
C ARG A 173 5.93 11.74 9.72
N ASP A 174 5.33 11.40 8.58
CA ASP A 174 3.88 11.53 8.39
C ASP A 174 3.13 10.55 9.31
N GLN A 175 2.37 11.10 10.24
CA GLN A 175 1.60 10.36 11.23
C GLN A 175 0.43 9.57 10.63
N ASN A 176 0.05 9.81 9.38
CA ASN A 176 -0.99 9.04 8.68
C ASN A 176 -0.39 7.89 7.85
N MET A 177 0.91 7.94 7.55
CA MET A 177 1.57 6.96 6.67
C MET A 177 2.56 6.08 7.44
N SER A 178 3.44 6.68 8.24
CA SER A 178 4.49 5.99 9.02
C SER A 178 5.38 5.08 8.17
N GLY A 179 5.71 5.55 6.96
CA GLY A 179 6.44 4.81 5.94
C GLY A 179 6.01 5.27 4.54
N ALA A 180 6.86 5.04 3.53
CA ALA A 180 6.54 5.47 2.17
C ALA A 180 5.63 4.47 1.44
N SER A 181 6.03 3.20 1.44
CA SER A 181 5.33 2.11 0.75
C SER A 181 5.80 0.75 1.27
N ALA A 182 5.05 -0.31 0.98
CA ALA A 182 5.46 -1.67 1.25
C ALA A 182 6.83 -1.97 0.59
N TYR A 183 7.72 -2.52 1.40
CA TYR A 183 9.05 -2.95 0.98
C TYR A 183 9.42 -4.20 1.77
N PHE A 184 8.90 -5.33 1.29
CA PHE A 184 8.90 -6.58 2.03
C PHE A 184 10.30 -7.18 2.17
N GLY A 185 10.60 -7.64 3.37
CA GLY A 185 11.81 -8.39 3.66
C GLY A 185 11.78 -9.80 3.06
N PRO A 186 12.89 -10.55 3.21
CA PRO A 186 12.99 -11.92 2.70
C PRO A 186 11.81 -12.79 3.16
N ARG A 187 11.20 -13.52 2.21
CA ARG A 187 10.07 -14.44 2.42
C ARG A 187 8.77 -13.81 2.94
N GLN A 188 8.70 -12.51 3.17
CA GLN A 188 7.45 -11.89 3.64
C GLN A 188 6.35 -11.96 2.58
N PHE A 189 6.69 -11.81 1.30
CA PHE A 189 5.71 -11.97 0.22
C PHE A 189 5.13 -13.38 0.16
N SER A 190 5.97 -14.42 0.26
CA SER A 190 5.51 -15.82 0.15
C SER A 190 4.78 -16.32 1.41
N ASN A 191 5.11 -15.79 2.59
CA ASN A 191 4.67 -16.37 3.86
C ASN A 191 3.71 -15.48 4.67
N MET A 192 3.66 -14.18 4.39
CA MET A 192 2.90 -13.22 5.21
C MET A 192 1.88 -12.46 4.37
N TRP A 193 2.19 -12.08 3.13
CA TRP A 193 1.28 -11.24 2.33
C TRP A 193 -0.10 -11.87 2.09
N GLN A 194 -0.18 -13.20 1.98
CA GLN A 194 -1.46 -13.94 1.89
C GLN A 194 -2.41 -13.63 3.07
N GLU A 195 -1.85 -13.32 4.24
CA GLU A 195 -2.58 -12.94 5.44
C GLU A 195 -3.17 -11.52 5.38
N ILE A 196 -2.65 -10.64 4.52
CA ILE A 196 -3.24 -9.30 4.28
C ILE A 196 -4.41 -9.39 3.31
N ILE A 197 -4.24 -10.17 2.23
CA ILE A 197 -5.24 -10.21 1.16
C ILE A 197 -6.46 -11.07 1.52
N LYS A 198 -6.37 -11.96 2.51
CA LYS A 198 -7.52 -12.76 2.93
C LYS A 198 -8.61 -11.93 3.64
N PRO A 199 -9.89 -12.32 3.50
CA PRO A 199 -10.97 -11.69 4.25
C PRO A 199 -10.82 -11.95 5.76
N ASN A 200 -11.15 -10.94 6.56
CA ASN A 200 -11.22 -10.99 8.01
C ASN A 200 -12.68 -10.82 8.48
N ALA A 201 -12.94 -11.02 9.77
CA ALA A 201 -14.25 -10.83 10.39
C ALA A 201 -15.39 -11.58 9.67
N LEU A 202 -15.18 -12.87 9.35
CA LEU A 202 -16.13 -13.70 8.60
C LEU A 202 -16.53 -13.10 7.25
N GLY A 203 -15.59 -12.51 6.51
CA GLY A 203 -15.87 -11.89 5.21
C GLY A 203 -16.43 -10.47 5.29
N GLN A 204 -16.23 -9.77 6.41
CA GLN A 204 -16.75 -8.40 6.59
C GLN A 204 -15.66 -7.34 6.69
N LEU A 205 -14.38 -7.72 6.80
CA LEU A 205 -13.26 -6.79 6.89
C LEU A 205 -12.19 -7.14 5.85
N TYR A 206 -11.81 -6.16 5.05
CA TYR A 206 -10.83 -6.28 3.97
C TYR A 206 -9.74 -5.24 4.14
N LEU A 207 -8.48 -5.67 4.07
CA LEU A 207 -7.34 -4.76 3.98
C LEU A 207 -7.07 -4.48 2.50
N VAL A 208 -7.02 -3.19 2.14
CA VAL A 208 -6.80 -2.72 0.77
C VAL A 208 -5.73 -1.65 0.74
N GLY A 209 -5.12 -1.46 -0.43
CA GLY A 209 -4.04 -0.50 -0.63
C GLY A 209 -2.82 -1.16 -1.25
N GLU A 210 -1.77 -0.37 -1.51
CA GLU A 210 -0.61 -0.86 -2.27
C GLU A 210 0.08 -2.06 -1.59
N ALA A 211 0.14 -2.09 -0.25
CA ALA A 211 0.70 -3.21 0.51
C ALA A 211 -0.13 -4.51 0.42
N ALA A 212 -1.38 -4.40 -0.02
CA ALA A 212 -2.31 -5.52 -0.23
C ALA A 212 -2.42 -5.85 -1.73
N SER A 213 -1.32 -5.70 -2.47
CA SER A 213 -1.15 -6.00 -3.90
C SER A 213 0.25 -6.56 -4.17
N SER A 214 0.48 -7.08 -5.38
CA SER A 214 1.82 -7.47 -5.85
C SER A 214 2.64 -6.30 -6.40
N HIS A 215 2.02 -5.14 -6.62
CA HIS A 215 2.63 -3.95 -7.21
C HIS A 215 2.83 -2.83 -6.16
N HIS A 216 3.66 -3.12 -5.15
CA HIS A 216 3.98 -2.16 -4.09
C HIS A 216 4.53 -0.84 -4.61
N ALA A 217 4.33 0.24 -3.86
CA ALA A 217 4.77 1.61 -4.16
C ALA A 217 4.13 2.27 -5.40
N TRP A 218 3.19 1.59 -6.07
CA TRP A 218 2.52 2.11 -7.25
C TRP A 218 1.02 2.30 -7.03
N ILE A 219 0.45 3.30 -7.72
CA ILE A 219 -1.00 3.55 -7.72
C ILE A 219 -1.75 2.31 -8.21
N VAL A 220 -1.22 1.62 -9.23
CA VAL A 220 -1.85 0.40 -9.78
C VAL A 220 -2.05 -0.67 -8.72
N GLY A 221 -1.10 -0.86 -7.79
CA GLY A 221 -1.24 -1.81 -6.70
C GLY A 221 -2.41 -1.46 -5.76
N ALA A 222 -2.59 -0.18 -5.44
CA ALA A 222 -3.74 0.26 -4.66
C ALA A 222 -5.08 -0.01 -5.37
N LEU A 223 -5.13 0.19 -6.70
CA LEU A 223 -6.33 -0.05 -7.50
C LEU A 223 -6.66 -1.54 -7.60
N GLU A 224 -5.68 -2.37 -7.95
CA GLU A 224 -5.81 -3.83 -8.02
C GLU A 224 -6.29 -4.41 -6.69
N SER A 225 -5.73 -3.94 -5.57
CA SER A 225 -6.11 -4.39 -4.23
C SER A 225 -7.59 -4.16 -3.93
N VAL A 226 -8.14 -3.02 -4.34
CA VAL A 226 -9.57 -2.70 -4.18
C VAL A 226 -10.43 -3.61 -5.06
N VAL A 227 -10.08 -3.74 -6.34
CA VAL A 227 -10.81 -4.60 -7.28
C VAL A 227 -10.86 -6.04 -6.75
N ARG A 228 -9.72 -6.56 -6.29
CA ARG A 228 -9.58 -7.89 -5.68
C ARG A 228 -10.44 -8.03 -4.43
N ALA A 229 -10.40 -7.09 -3.49
CA ALA A 229 -11.18 -7.17 -2.26
C ALA A 229 -12.70 -7.19 -2.54
N VAL A 230 -13.16 -6.36 -3.48
CA VAL A 230 -14.56 -6.35 -3.92
C VAL A 230 -14.92 -7.69 -4.57
N TYR A 231 -14.07 -8.21 -5.47
CA TYR A 231 -14.26 -9.51 -6.09
C TYR A 231 -14.42 -10.63 -5.06
N VAL A 232 -13.49 -10.74 -4.10
CA VAL A 232 -13.53 -11.76 -3.04
C VAL A 232 -14.78 -11.63 -2.16
N MET A 233 -15.22 -10.40 -1.88
CA MET A 233 -16.47 -10.16 -1.15
C MET A 233 -17.68 -10.69 -1.91
N PHE A 234 -17.85 -10.31 -3.18
CA PHE A 234 -18.99 -10.76 -3.98
C PHE A 234 -18.95 -12.26 -4.28
N GLN A 235 -17.77 -12.84 -4.41
CA GLN A 235 -17.61 -14.30 -4.56
C GLN A 235 -18.11 -15.03 -3.30
N GLY A 236 -17.72 -14.57 -2.11
CA GLY A 236 -18.21 -15.13 -0.85
C GLY A 236 -19.73 -15.02 -0.70
N LEU A 237 -20.31 -13.88 -1.13
CA LEU A 237 -21.75 -13.65 -1.10
C LEU A 237 -22.51 -14.53 -2.10
N GLN A 238 -21.98 -14.71 -3.32
CA GLN A 238 -22.54 -15.60 -4.33
C GLN A 238 -22.57 -17.05 -3.83
N ASN A 239 -21.48 -17.53 -3.22
CA ASN A 239 -21.45 -18.88 -2.64
C ASN A 239 -22.50 -19.09 -1.54
N GLY A 240 -22.85 -18.04 -0.79
CA GLY A 240 -23.89 -18.08 0.24
C GLY A 240 -25.32 -17.92 -0.31
N ASN A 241 -25.48 -17.41 -1.53
CA ASN A 241 -26.77 -17.20 -2.18
C ASN A 241 -26.63 -17.21 -3.71
N GLU A 242 -26.42 -18.39 -4.28
CA GLU A 242 -26.13 -18.60 -5.70
C GLU A 242 -27.23 -18.09 -6.65
N LYS A 243 -28.44 -17.87 -6.13
CA LYS A 243 -29.60 -17.43 -6.92
C LYS A 243 -29.73 -15.91 -7.00
N PHE A 244 -28.88 -15.15 -6.31
CA PHE A 244 -28.98 -13.69 -6.28
C PHE A 244 -28.22 -13.06 -7.45
N GLU A 245 -28.96 -12.79 -8.52
CA GLU A 245 -28.47 -12.27 -9.82
C GLU A 245 -27.56 -11.04 -9.70
N ALA A 246 -27.80 -10.15 -8.74
CA ALA A 246 -26.97 -8.96 -8.59
C ALA A 246 -25.49 -9.28 -8.24
N TYR A 247 -25.22 -10.40 -7.57
CA TYR A 247 -23.83 -10.84 -7.33
C TYR A 247 -23.17 -11.33 -8.60
N ASP A 248 -23.93 -12.00 -9.48
CA ASP A 248 -23.44 -12.47 -10.78
C ASP A 248 -23.02 -11.30 -11.66
N ILE A 249 -23.84 -10.24 -11.72
CA ILE A 249 -23.54 -9.02 -12.49
C ILE A 249 -22.22 -8.39 -12.03
N VAL A 250 -22.01 -8.24 -10.72
CA VAL A 250 -20.77 -7.65 -10.20
C VAL A 250 -19.57 -8.55 -10.49
N LEU A 251 -19.73 -9.86 -10.32
CA LEU A 251 -18.65 -10.80 -10.62
C LEU A 251 -18.33 -10.81 -12.11
N GLU A 252 -19.31 -10.74 -13.01
CA GLU A 252 -19.10 -10.64 -14.46
C GLU A 252 -18.31 -9.38 -14.83
N LEU A 253 -18.65 -8.23 -14.24
CA LEU A 253 -17.94 -6.96 -14.45
C LEU A 253 -16.49 -7.00 -13.95
N LEU A 254 -16.21 -7.78 -12.91
CA LEU A 254 -14.89 -7.88 -12.27
C LEU A 254 -14.07 -9.09 -12.76
N ARG A 255 -14.71 -10.05 -13.44
CA ARG A 255 -14.06 -11.26 -13.98
C ARG A 255 -13.17 -10.89 -15.14
N THR A 256 -11.97 -11.47 -15.13
CA THR A 256 -10.92 -11.18 -16.10
C THR A 256 -10.69 -12.37 -17.03
N GLY A 257 -11.72 -12.97 -17.63
CA GLY A 257 -11.54 -14.11 -18.55
C GLY A 257 -12.77 -14.43 -19.41
N PRO A 258 -12.61 -15.05 -20.59
CA PRO A 258 -13.72 -15.43 -21.46
C PRO A 258 -14.59 -16.52 -20.82
N ASP A 259 -15.87 -16.46 -21.17
CA ASP A 259 -17.03 -17.06 -20.53
C ASP A 259 -17.17 -18.58 -20.72
N ASN A 260 -16.14 -19.35 -20.38
CA ASN A 260 -16.16 -20.81 -20.59
C ASN A 260 -16.79 -21.61 -19.43
N GLY A 261 -17.31 -20.95 -18.40
CA GLY A 261 -18.12 -21.60 -17.37
C GLY A 261 -18.21 -20.80 -16.08
N LYS A 262 -19.27 -21.05 -15.32
CA LYS A 262 -19.47 -20.49 -13.96
C LYS A 262 -18.39 -20.92 -12.95
N ASN A 263 -17.46 -21.78 -13.35
CA ASN A 263 -16.51 -22.44 -12.47
C ASN A 263 -15.15 -21.72 -12.49
N VAL A 264 -14.88 -20.98 -11.41
CA VAL A 264 -13.70 -20.12 -11.22
C VAL A 264 -12.42 -20.93 -10.92
N SER A 265 -12.47 -22.26 -11.01
CA SER A 265 -11.37 -23.17 -10.68
C SER A 265 -10.59 -23.67 -11.91
N GLU A 266 -10.98 -23.25 -13.12
CA GLU A 266 -10.19 -23.50 -14.32
C GLU A 266 -9.13 -22.40 -14.50
N PRO A 267 -7.83 -22.75 -14.55
CA PRO A 267 -6.77 -21.79 -14.84
C PRO A 267 -7.00 -21.16 -16.22
N LEU A 268 -6.78 -19.85 -16.36
CA LEU A 268 -6.71 -19.20 -17.67
C LEU A 268 -5.68 -19.93 -18.54
N LYS A 269 -6.07 -20.33 -19.76
CA LYS A 269 -5.16 -20.99 -20.70
C LYS A 269 -3.96 -20.08 -20.97
N LYS A 270 -2.76 -20.65 -20.80
CA LYS A 270 -1.46 -19.97 -20.90
C LYS A 270 -1.19 -19.27 -22.25
N ASP A 271 -2.01 -19.58 -23.28
CA ASP A 271 -1.84 -19.15 -24.67
C ASP A 271 -3.08 -18.41 -25.23
N GLY A 272 -3.98 -17.90 -24.39
CA GLY A 272 -5.10 -17.06 -24.84
C GLY A 272 -4.66 -15.62 -25.08
N ASP A 273 -5.04 -15.02 -26.20
CA ASP A 273 -4.84 -13.57 -26.44
C ASP A 273 -5.46 -12.76 -25.29
N MET A 274 -4.71 -11.78 -24.77
CA MET A 274 -5.19 -10.89 -23.71
C MET A 274 -6.42 -10.12 -24.21
N SER A 275 -7.51 -10.12 -23.44
CA SER A 275 -8.67 -9.30 -23.78
C SER A 275 -8.28 -7.81 -23.74
N THR A 276 -8.38 -7.13 -24.87
CA THR A 276 -8.10 -5.69 -24.96
C THR A 276 -9.17 -4.90 -24.20
N GLY A 277 -8.75 -3.97 -23.33
CA GLY A 277 -9.63 -2.96 -22.73
C GLY A 277 -9.96 -3.10 -21.23
N LEU A 278 -9.40 -4.08 -20.51
CA LEU A 278 -9.56 -4.17 -19.05
C LEU A 278 -8.24 -3.79 -18.34
N PRO A 279 -8.18 -2.67 -17.59
CA PRO A 279 -6.93 -2.12 -17.04
C PRO A 279 -6.29 -2.96 -15.92
N PHE A 280 -6.94 -4.02 -15.44
CA PHE A 280 -6.48 -4.84 -14.31
C PHE A 280 -6.53 -6.35 -14.61
N HIS A 281 -6.38 -6.73 -15.89
CA HIS A 281 -6.43 -8.12 -16.35
C HIS A 281 -5.02 -8.74 -16.49
N PRO A 282 -4.84 -10.02 -16.12
CA PRO A 282 -5.71 -10.83 -15.26
C PRO A 282 -5.55 -10.41 -13.79
N LEU A 283 -6.63 -10.49 -13.00
CA LEU A 283 -6.44 -10.46 -11.55
C LEU A 283 -5.69 -11.74 -11.17
N PRO A 284 -4.57 -11.65 -10.44
CA PRO A 284 -3.85 -12.83 -10.01
C PRO A 284 -4.76 -13.78 -9.20
N GLU A 285 -4.61 -15.08 -9.41
CA GLU A 285 -5.22 -16.13 -8.58
C GLU A 285 -4.48 -16.14 -7.22
N GLU A 286 -4.69 -15.09 -6.42
CA GLU A 286 -3.91 -14.86 -5.20
C GLU A 286 -4.46 -15.64 -3.99
N MET A 287 -5.75 -16.01 -4.03
CA MET A 287 -6.42 -16.72 -2.95
C MET A 287 -6.77 -18.14 -3.40
N PRO A 288 -6.24 -19.18 -2.71
CA PRO A 288 -6.51 -20.55 -3.10
C PRO A 288 -7.99 -20.90 -2.85
N THR A 289 -8.58 -21.68 -3.74
CA THR A 289 -9.94 -22.22 -3.58
C THR A 289 -9.96 -23.48 -2.69
N ARG A 290 -8.80 -24.12 -2.52
CA ARG A 290 -8.58 -25.37 -1.78
C ARG A 290 -7.54 -25.18 -0.68
N GLN A 291 -7.60 -26.01 0.36
CA GLN A 291 -6.54 -26.06 1.37
C GLN A 291 -5.26 -26.67 0.78
N PHE A 292 -4.10 -26.37 1.37
CA PHE A 292 -2.78 -26.73 0.81
C PHE A 292 -2.58 -28.23 0.54
N TYR A 293 -3.21 -29.10 1.32
CA TYR A 293 -3.09 -30.56 1.22
C TYR A 293 -4.28 -31.23 0.49
N THR A 294 -5.24 -30.45 0.00
CA THR A 294 -6.43 -30.97 -0.68
C THR A 294 -6.14 -31.19 -2.16
N THR A 295 -6.33 -32.42 -2.64
CA THR A 295 -6.15 -32.75 -4.06
C THR A 295 -7.22 -32.10 -4.93
N LYS A 296 -6.92 -31.92 -6.23
CA LYS A 296 -7.84 -31.27 -7.18
C LYS A 296 -9.14 -32.06 -7.41
N ASP A 297 -9.09 -33.37 -7.27
CA ASP A 297 -10.22 -34.26 -7.57
C ASP A 297 -11.12 -34.50 -6.34
N LYS A 298 -10.76 -33.94 -5.18
CA LYS A 298 -11.50 -34.13 -3.94
C LYS A 298 -12.74 -33.23 -3.88
N ASP A 299 -13.84 -33.80 -3.38
CA ASP A 299 -15.08 -33.08 -3.14
C ASP A 299 -14.90 -32.06 -2.02
N LEU A 300 -15.47 -30.87 -2.23
CA LEU A 300 -15.36 -29.76 -1.29
C LEU A 300 -16.73 -29.44 -0.66
N THR A 301 -16.71 -29.09 0.62
CA THR A 301 -17.90 -28.63 1.34
C THR A 301 -17.69 -27.25 1.95
N ALA A 302 -18.75 -26.45 2.01
CA ALA A 302 -18.78 -25.23 2.81
C ALA A 302 -19.23 -25.48 4.27
N SER A 303 -19.65 -26.70 4.59
CA SER A 303 -20.13 -27.09 5.92
C SER A 303 -19.01 -27.74 6.75
N PRO A 304 -18.58 -27.12 7.86
CA PRO A 304 -17.62 -27.73 8.78
C PRO A 304 -18.12 -29.04 9.38
N GLU A 305 -19.44 -29.15 9.59
CA GLU A 305 -20.07 -30.37 10.11
C GLU A 305 -19.96 -31.53 9.11
N LYS A 306 -20.02 -31.26 7.81
CA LYS A 306 -19.83 -32.29 6.79
C LYS A 306 -18.40 -32.81 6.75
N GLU A 307 -17.40 -31.93 6.77
CA GLU A 307 -15.99 -32.35 6.82
C GLU A 307 -15.70 -33.17 8.09
N ALA A 308 -16.32 -32.81 9.23
CA ALA A 308 -16.12 -33.53 10.49
C ALA A 308 -16.77 -34.93 10.52
N ASN A 309 -17.81 -35.17 9.72
CA ASN A 309 -18.64 -36.38 9.80
C ASN A 309 -18.59 -37.28 8.56
N GLU A 310 -18.13 -36.79 7.40
CA GLU A 310 -18.08 -37.51 6.13
C GLU A 310 -16.63 -37.77 5.70
N GLU A 311 -16.24 -39.04 5.52
CA GLU A 311 -14.91 -39.39 5.01
C GLU A 311 -14.74 -38.97 3.55
N GLY A 312 -13.60 -38.35 3.22
CA GLY A 312 -13.23 -38.02 1.84
C GLY A 312 -13.69 -36.65 1.35
N VAL A 313 -14.39 -35.87 2.19
CA VAL A 313 -14.82 -34.49 1.88
C VAL A 313 -13.96 -33.49 2.64
N ASP A 314 -13.36 -32.52 1.95
CA ASP A 314 -12.60 -31.43 2.60
C ASP A 314 -13.39 -30.12 2.60
N MET A 315 -13.15 -29.26 3.59
CA MET A 315 -13.69 -27.91 3.54
C MET A 315 -13.06 -27.07 2.41
N THR A 316 -13.89 -26.24 1.76
CA THR A 316 -13.40 -25.14 0.92
C THR A 316 -12.47 -24.24 1.74
N TYR A 317 -11.50 -23.60 1.07
CA TYR A 317 -10.56 -22.71 1.75
C TYR A 317 -11.26 -21.57 2.52
N GLY A 318 -12.33 -21.00 1.93
CA GLY A 318 -13.13 -19.97 2.59
C GLY A 318 -13.85 -20.45 3.85
N ALA A 319 -14.41 -21.67 3.83
CA ALA A 319 -15.05 -22.26 5.02
C ALA A 319 -14.02 -22.56 6.11
N ALA A 320 -12.86 -23.10 5.74
CA ALA A 320 -11.76 -23.34 6.67
C ALA A 320 -11.27 -22.04 7.32
N LEU A 321 -11.13 -20.95 6.56
CA LEU A 321 -10.80 -19.64 7.10
C LEU A 321 -11.86 -19.10 8.07
N ALA A 322 -13.14 -19.31 7.78
CA ALA A 322 -14.23 -18.88 8.66
C ALA A 322 -14.21 -19.67 9.99
N VAL A 323 -13.99 -20.98 9.94
CA VAL A 323 -13.83 -21.84 11.13
C VAL A 323 -12.61 -21.42 11.94
N LEU A 324 -11.46 -21.22 11.29
CA LEU A 324 -10.24 -20.76 11.96
C LEU A 324 -10.47 -19.41 12.65
N SER A 325 -11.13 -18.46 11.97
CA SER A 325 -11.47 -17.15 12.54
C SER A 325 -12.35 -17.27 13.79
N LEU A 326 -13.31 -18.21 13.79
CA LEU A 326 -14.18 -18.49 14.93
C LEU A 326 -13.38 -19.07 16.11
N ILE A 327 -12.50 -20.04 15.84
CA ILE A 327 -11.64 -20.67 16.84
C ILE A 327 -10.71 -19.63 17.47
N GLU A 328 -9.99 -18.85 16.65
CA GLU A 328 -9.09 -17.80 17.12
C GLU A 328 -9.84 -16.76 17.97
N SER A 329 -11.03 -16.33 17.51
CA SER A 329 -11.86 -15.39 18.26
C SER A 329 -12.33 -15.97 19.60
N PHE A 330 -12.64 -17.27 19.67
CA PHE A 330 -13.03 -17.93 20.92
C PHE A 330 -11.89 -17.93 21.95
N TYR A 331 -10.67 -18.24 21.52
CA TYR A 331 -9.50 -18.22 22.41
C TYR A 331 -9.16 -16.80 22.86
N GLU A 332 -9.09 -15.84 21.94
CA GLU A 332 -8.72 -14.45 22.26
C GLU A 332 -9.79 -13.71 23.09
N LEU A 333 -11.09 -13.93 22.81
CA LEU A 333 -12.16 -13.19 23.51
C LEU A 333 -12.76 -13.95 24.69
N GLY A 334 -12.66 -15.29 24.69
CA GLY A 334 -13.32 -16.18 25.63
C GLY A 334 -12.42 -16.70 26.75
N VAL A 335 -11.12 -16.90 26.48
CA VAL A 335 -10.17 -17.43 27.49
C VAL A 335 -9.47 -16.30 28.23
N ASP A 336 -8.97 -15.28 27.52
CA ASP A 336 -8.21 -14.15 28.11
C ASP A 336 -9.04 -13.24 29.03
N LYS A 337 -10.37 -13.24 28.97
CA LYS A 337 -11.20 -12.44 29.89
C LYS A 337 -11.23 -12.95 31.32
N ASN A 338 -10.85 -14.21 31.54
CA ASN A 338 -10.80 -14.82 32.88
C ASN A 338 -9.39 -14.80 33.48
N ASP A 339 -8.37 -14.47 32.69
CA ASP A 339 -7.00 -14.31 33.16
C ASP A 339 -6.73 -12.83 33.45
N THR A 340 -7.02 -12.43 34.70
CA THR A 340 -6.53 -11.16 35.25
C THR A 340 -5.02 -11.25 35.45
N TYR A 341 -4.24 -10.57 34.60
CA TYR A 341 -2.86 -10.17 34.91
C TYR A 341 -2.80 -8.74 35.42
#